data_AF-A0A3M1WTB6-F1
#
_entry.id   AF-A0A3M1WTB6-F1
#
_cell.length_a   1.000
_cell.length_b   1.000
_cell.length_c   1.000
_cell.angle_alpha   90.00
_cell.angle_beta   90.00
_cell.angle_gamma   90.00
#
_symmetry.space_group_name_H-M   'P 1'
#
loop_
_entity.id
_entity.type
_entity.pdbx_description
1 polymer ?
#
loop_
_entity_poly.entity_id
_entity_poly.type
_entity_poly.pdbx_seq_one_letter_code
_entity_poly.pdbx_strand_id
1 'polypeptide(L)'
;MAVHVVDHPLVRHKLGIMRKHNISTKDFRELASELARLLTYEATKDLETEHRTVQGWSGPVEVERIKGKKVTVVPILRAGLGMMDGVLDLIPGAKVSVVGLYRNEETLEPVRYYVKLANNMRERMALILDPMLATGGTLTLTVDLLKESGCRSIRGIFLVAAPEGIRRLEAAHPDVDVY
;
A
#
# COMPACT_ATOMS: atom_id res chain seq x y z
N MET A 1 0.99 6.41 15.32
CA MET A 1 0.43 6.04 14.00
C MET A 1 -0.08 7.32 13.40
N ALA A 2 0.36 7.67 12.19
CA ALA A 2 -0.25 8.79 11.47
C ALA A 2 -1.31 8.27 10.48
N VAL A 3 -2.49 8.88 10.51
CA VAL A 3 -3.53 8.68 9.49
C VAL A 3 -3.46 9.88 8.54
N HIS A 4 -3.12 9.61 7.29
CA HIS A 4 -2.93 10.63 6.26
C HIS A 4 -4.10 10.62 5.27
N VAL A 5 -5.10 11.47 5.52
CA VAL A 5 -6.22 11.62 4.59
C VAL A 5 -5.78 12.42 3.36
N VAL A 6 -5.74 11.78 2.19
CA VAL A 6 -5.37 12.44 0.93
C VAL A 6 -6.53 13.30 0.39
N ASP A 7 -6.49 14.61 0.70
CA ASP A 7 -7.52 15.58 0.27
C ASP A 7 -7.19 16.25 -1.08
N HIS A 8 -7.05 15.43 -2.14
CA HIS A 8 -6.85 15.94 -3.51
C HIS A 8 -8.17 15.93 -4.31
N PRO A 9 -8.50 16.98 -5.10
CA PRO A 9 -9.75 17.04 -5.86
C PRO A 9 -9.99 15.83 -6.79
N LEU A 10 -8.94 15.34 -7.47
CA LEU A 10 -9.05 14.14 -8.31
C LEU A 10 -9.33 12.87 -7.50
N VAL A 11 -8.78 12.75 -6.29
CA VAL A 11 -9.04 11.60 -5.41
C VAL A 11 -10.50 11.61 -4.99
N ARG A 12 -11.01 12.75 -4.50
CA ARG A 12 -12.43 12.90 -4.11
C ARG A 12 -13.37 12.64 -5.28
N HIS A 13 -13.06 13.18 -6.47
CA HIS A 13 -13.87 12.99 -7.67
C HIS A 13 -13.96 11.51 -8.08
N LYS A 14 -12.81 10.83 -8.21
CA LYS A 14 -12.74 9.42 -8.61
C LYS A 14 -13.39 8.51 -7.57
N LEU A 15 -13.15 8.76 -6.28
CA LEU A 15 -13.81 8.05 -5.19
C LEU A 15 -15.33 8.24 -5.23
N GLY A 16 -15.82 9.44 -5.55
CA GLY A 16 -17.24 9.71 -5.75
C GLY A 16 -17.86 8.89 -6.90
N ILE A 17 -17.13 8.69 -7.99
CA ILE A 17 -17.57 7.83 -9.11
C ILE A 17 -17.63 6.36 -8.68
N MET A 18 -16.60 5.86 -7.98
CA MET A 18 -16.54 4.47 -7.49
C MET A 18 -17.70 4.10 -6.55
N ARG A 19 -18.28 5.09 -5.85
CA ARG A 19 -19.42 4.88 -4.95
C ARG A 19 -20.78 4.77 -5.66
N LYS A 20 -20.85 5.02 -6.97
CA LYS A 20 -22.10 4.85 -7.73
C LYS A 20 -22.46 3.37 -7.78
N HIS A 21 -23.66 3.01 -7.32
CA HIS A 21 -24.11 1.61 -7.25
C HIS A 21 -24.09 0.90 -8.61
N ASN A 22 -24.32 1.64 -9.71
CA ASN A 22 -24.40 1.12 -11.08
C ASN A 22 -23.07 1.21 -11.86
N ILE A 23 -21.93 1.42 -11.20
CA ILE A 23 -20.64 1.45 -11.90
C ILE A 23 -20.30 0.06 -12.47
N SER A 24 -19.74 0.02 -13.67
CA SER A 24 -19.27 -1.25 -14.25
C SER A 24 -18.04 -1.78 -13.51
N THR A 25 -17.86 -3.10 -13.49
CA THR A 25 -16.66 -3.73 -12.90
C THR A 25 -15.36 -3.26 -13.58
N LYS A 26 -15.42 -2.95 -14.88
CA LYS A 26 -14.26 -2.42 -15.63
C LYS A 26 -13.87 -1.05 -15.07
N ASP A 27 -14.81 -0.12 -15.00
CA ASP A 27 -14.54 1.25 -14.56
C ASP A 27 -14.13 1.29 -13.08
N PHE A 28 -14.74 0.44 -12.24
CA PHE A 28 -14.34 0.33 -10.83
C PHE A 28 -12.89 -0.12 -10.69
N ARG A 29 -12.46 -1.11 -11.50
CA ARG A 29 -11.08 -1.61 -11.48
C ARG A 29 -10.08 -0.55 -11.96
N GLU A 30 -10.41 0.16 -13.02
CA GLU A 30 -9.59 1.26 -13.54
C GLU A 30 -9.43 2.37 -12.50
N LEU A 31 -10.52 2.80 -11.87
CA LEU A 31 -10.49 3.83 -10.83
C LEU A 31 -9.74 3.38 -9.57
N ALA A 32 -9.84 2.12 -9.17
CA ALA A 32 -9.07 1.59 -8.03
C ALA A 32 -7.56 1.70 -8.27
N SER A 33 -7.11 1.38 -9.48
CA SER A 33 -5.71 1.52 -9.91
C SER A 33 -5.28 2.99 -9.98
N GLU A 34 -6.12 3.86 -10.56
CA GLU A 34 -5.85 5.30 -10.62
C GLU A 34 -5.73 5.94 -9.23
N LEU A 35 -6.62 5.60 -8.30
CA LEU A 35 -6.55 6.07 -6.92
C LEU A 35 -5.30 5.53 -6.22
N ALA A 36 -4.99 4.25 -6.36
CA ALA A 36 -3.79 3.66 -5.78
C ALA A 36 -2.51 4.37 -6.24
N ARG A 37 -2.45 4.80 -7.50
CA ARG A 37 -1.35 5.62 -8.03
C ARG A 37 -1.22 6.95 -7.28
N LEU A 38 -2.32 7.67 -7.11
CA LEU A 38 -2.34 8.96 -6.42
C LEU A 38 -1.98 8.81 -4.94
N LEU A 39 -2.51 7.78 -4.27
CA LEU A 39 -2.19 7.50 -2.87
C LEU A 39 -0.72 7.08 -2.71
N THR A 40 -0.18 6.30 -3.64
CA THR A 40 1.25 5.92 -3.63
C THR A 40 2.16 7.14 -3.72
N TYR A 41 1.82 8.11 -4.57
CA TYR A 41 2.58 9.37 -4.68
C TYR A 41 2.68 10.09 -3.32
N GLU A 42 1.56 10.24 -2.60
CA GLU A 42 1.57 10.84 -1.25
C GLU A 42 2.28 9.94 -0.23
N ALA A 43 2.01 8.63 -0.26
CA ALA A 43 2.58 7.64 0.66
C ALA A 43 4.07 7.40 0.46
N THR A 44 4.73 8.04 -0.50
CA THR A 44 6.17 7.92 -0.76
C THR A 44 6.90 9.25 -0.80
N LYS A 45 6.23 10.33 -0.38
CA LYS A 45 6.75 11.69 -0.42
C LYS A 45 7.98 11.93 0.46
N ASP A 46 8.17 11.11 1.47
CA ASP A 46 9.26 11.18 2.46
C ASP A 46 10.34 10.10 2.24
N LEU A 47 10.35 9.42 1.09
CA LEU A 47 11.43 8.50 0.76
C LEU A 47 12.77 9.24 0.78
N GLU A 48 13.72 8.72 1.56
CA GLU A 48 15.07 9.30 1.62
C GLU A 48 15.75 9.25 0.25
N THR A 49 16.50 10.29 -0.07
CA THR A 49 17.36 10.36 -1.27
C THR A 49 18.84 10.40 -0.90
N GLU A 50 19.70 10.05 -1.85
CA GLU A 50 21.14 10.20 -1.75
C GLU A 50 21.73 10.71 -3.07
N HIS A 51 22.77 11.54 -2.97
CA HIS A 51 23.46 12.11 -4.12
C HIS A 51 24.32 11.07 -4.83
N ARG A 52 24.37 11.16 -6.17
CA ARG A 52 25.26 10.37 -7.01
C ARG A 52 25.64 11.15 -8.26
N THR A 53 26.92 11.11 -8.64
CA THR A 53 27.35 11.61 -9.95
C THR A 53 27.05 10.58 -11.04
N VAL A 54 26.42 11.03 -12.12
CA VAL A 54 26.16 10.24 -13.33
C VAL A 54 26.74 10.94 -14.55
N GLN A 55 26.95 10.20 -15.62
CA GLN A 55 27.37 10.78 -16.90
C GLN A 55 26.15 11.32 -17.65
N GLY A 56 26.05 12.64 -17.75
CA GLY A 56 25.05 13.32 -18.56
C GLY A 56 25.49 13.50 -20.02
N TRP A 57 24.57 14.00 -20.85
CA TRP A 57 24.81 14.24 -22.28
C TRP A 57 25.94 15.25 -22.55
N SER A 58 26.22 16.15 -21.60
CA SER A 58 27.24 17.20 -21.71
C SER A 58 28.31 17.13 -20.60
N GLY A 59 28.48 15.96 -19.97
CA GLY A 59 29.48 15.77 -18.90
C GLY A 59 28.89 15.22 -17.60
N PRO A 60 29.72 15.05 -16.56
CA PRO A 60 29.27 14.60 -15.25
C PRO A 60 28.25 15.55 -14.61
N VAL A 61 27.17 14.99 -14.06
CA VAL A 61 26.11 15.73 -13.36
C VAL A 61 25.76 15.03 -12.07
N GLU A 62 25.56 15.80 -11.01
CA GLU A 62 25.07 15.27 -9.73
C GLU A 62 23.54 15.15 -9.77
N VAL A 63 23.02 14.00 -9.36
CA VAL A 63 21.59 13.71 -9.29
C VAL A 63 21.25 13.07 -7.95
N GLU A 64 19.98 13.13 -7.57
CA GLU A 64 19.45 12.36 -6.45
C GLU A 64 18.88 11.03 -6.93
N ARG A 65 19.06 10.00 -6.10
CA ARG A 65 18.35 8.72 -6.25
C ARG A 65 17.71 8.35 -4.92
N ILE A 66 16.64 7.56 -4.97
CA ILE A 66 16.06 6.98 -3.75
C ILE A 66 17.13 6.15 -3.03
N LYS A 67 17.36 6.48 -1.76
CA LYS A 67 18.35 5.87 -0.87
C LYS A 67 17.83 4.53 -0.35
N GLY A 68 18.76 3.63 -0.06
CA GLY A 68 18.44 2.34 0.53
C GLY A 68 17.79 1.38 -0.47
N LYS A 69 17.11 0.34 0.06
CA LYS A 69 16.69 -0.82 -0.73
C LYS A 69 15.17 -0.91 -0.90
N LYS A 70 14.82 -1.15 -2.16
CA LYS A 70 13.62 -1.76 -2.77
C LYS A 70 12.34 -1.83 -1.93
N VAL A 71 11.36 -1.03 -2.31
CA VAL A 71 9.95 -1.20 -1.93
C VAL A 71 9.46 -2.62 -2.23
N THR A 72 8.59 -3.14 -1.37
CA THR A 72 7.75 -4.30 -1.68
C THR A 72 6.27 -3.93 -1.60
N VAL A 73 5.53 -4.27 -2.64
CA VAL A 73 4.08 -4.09 -2.70
C VAL A 73 3.42 -5.35 -2.17
N VAL A 74 2.50 -5.21 -1.22
CA VAL A 74 1.85 -6.31 -0.50
C VAL A 74 0.34 -6.27 -0.75
N PRO A 75 -0.15 -6.75 -1.90
CA PRO A 75 -1.59 -6.81 -2.13
C PRO A 75 -2.21 -7.89 -1.25
N ILE A 76 -3.19 -7.51 -0.44
CA ILE A 76 -4.05 -8.45 0.29
C ILE A 76 -5.06 -9.03 -0.69
N LEU A 77 -4.99 -10.35 -0.89
CA LEU A 77 -5.88 -11.01 -1.85
C LEU A 77 -7.33 -10.99 -1.34
N ARG A 78 -8.32 -10.81 -2.22
CA ARG A 78 -8.20 -10.59 -3.67
C ARG A 78 -8.18 -9.11 -4.07
N ALA A 79 -8.81 -8.26 -3.26
CA ALA A 79 -9.15 -6.89 -3.63
C ALA A 79 -7.91 -5.99 -3.82
N GLY A 80 -6.83 -6.22 -3.06
CA GLY A 80 -5.57 -5.49 -3.19
C GLY A 80 -4.92 -5.61 -4.58
N LEU A 81 -5.24 -6.64 -5.36
CA LEU A 81 -4.74 -6.78 -6.73
C LEU A 81 -5.25 -5.66 -7.65
N GLY A 82 -6.46 -5.14 -7.42
CA GLY A 82 -7.02 -4.06 -8.24
C GLY A 82 -6.30 -2.71 -8.08
N MET A 83 -5.44 -2.59 -7.07
CA MET A 83 -4.64 -1.41 -6.78
C MET A 83 -3.18 -1.55 -7.24
N MET A 84 -2.72 -2.78 -7.48
CA MET A 84 -1.30 -3.09 -7.64
C MET A 84 -0.67 -2.39 -8.84
N ASP A 85 -1.35 -2.38 -9.99
CA ASP A 85 -0.84 -1.74 -11.21
C ASP A 85 -0.64 -0.23 -11.00
N GLY A 86 -1.52 0.42 -10.23
CA GLY A 86 -1.39 1.83 -9.87
C GLY A 86 -0.09 2.15 -9.14
N VAL A 87 0.36 1.23 -8.28
CA VAL A 87 1.61 1.35 -7.51
C VAL A 87 2.83 1.02 -8.37
N LEU A 88 2.74 -0.08 -9.14
CA LEU A 88 3.85 -0.54 -9.98
C LEU A 88 4.15 0.41 -11.14
N ASP A 89 3.17 1.19 -11.60
CA ASP A 89 3.39 2.26 -12.58
C ASP A 89 4.33 3.36 -12.06
N LEU A 90 4.33 3.64 -10.75
CA LEU A 90 5.26 4.61 -10.13
C LEU A 90 6.56 3.96 -9.68
N ILE A 91 6.51 2.71 -9.22
CA ILE A 91 7.66 1.99 -8.64
C ILE A 91 7.83 0.62 -9.31
N PRO A 92 8.22 0.58 -10.60
CA PRO A 92 8.26 -0.66 -11.38
C PRO A 92 9.30 -1.67 -10.85
N GLY A 93 10.32 -1.19 -10.15
CA GLY A 93 11.33 -2.03 -9.50
C GLY A 93 10.87 -2.69 -8.19
N ALA A 94 9.66 -2.38 -7.71
CA ALA A 94 9.15 -2.95 -6.47
C ALA A 94 8.92 -4.46 -6.60
N LYS A 95 9.16 -5.21 -5.52
CA LYS A 95 8.86 -6.64 -5.47
C LYS A 95 7.44 -6.87 -4.95
N VAL A 96 6.71 -7.79 -5.55
CA VAL A 96 5.37 -8.16 -5.08
C VAL A 96 5.48 -9.27 -4.03
N SER A 97 4.92 -9.02 -2.86
CA SER A 97 4.80 -9.98 -1.75
C SER A 97 3.31 -10.28 -1.55
N VAL A 98 2.84 -11.46 -1.93
CA VAL A 98 1.41 -11.74 -1.94
C VAL A 98 0.96 -12.33 -0.62
N VAL A 99 -0.12 -11.79 -0.04
CA VAL A 99 -0.74 -12.28 1.19
C VAL A 99 -2.20 -12.65 0.91
N GLY A 100 -2.50 -13.94 1.07
CA GLY A 100 -3.83 -14.52 0.93
C GLY A 100 -4.50 -14.68 2.27
N LEU A 101 -5.46 -13.79 2.54
CA LEU A 101 -6.35 -13.83 3.69
C LEU A 101 -7.78 -13.79 3.17
N TYR A 102 -8.70 -14.53 3.79
CA TYR A 102 -10.13 -14.31 3.62
C TYR A 102 -10.77 -14.12 4.98
N ARG A 103 -11.90 -13.41 5.03
CA ARG A 103 -12.67 -13.23 6.25
C ARG A 103 -13.66 -14.38 6.37
N ASN A 104 -13.68 -15.05 7.53
CA ASN A 104 -14.78 -15.94 7.85
C ASN A 104 -16.04 -15.09 8.07
N GLU A 105 -17.10 -15.32 7.31
CA GLU A 105 -18.33 -14.50 7.37
C GLU A 105 -19.15 -14.72 8.65
N GLU A 106 -18.91 -15.82 9.38
CA GLU A 106 -19.58 -16.12 10.65
C GLU A 106 -18.87 -15.48 11.85
N THR A 107 -17.54 -15.65 11.93
CA THR A 107 -16.74 -15.17 13.07
C THR A 107 -16.14 -13.78 12.86
N LEU A 108 -16.11 -13.30 11.61
CA LEU A 108 -15.41 -12.08 11.16
C LEU A 108 -13.89 -12.13 11.36
N GLU A 109 -13.32 -13.29 11.70
CA GLU A 109 -11.89 -13.49 11.87
C GLU A 109 -11.19 -13.73 10.52
N PRO A 110 -9.93 -13.30 10.36
CA PRO A 110 -9.21 -13.51 9.11
C PRO A 110 -8.48 -14.86 9.13
N VAL A 111 -8.64 -15.64 8.05
CA VAL A 111 -8.00 -16.95 7.86
C VAL A 111 -6.91 -16.85 6.80
N ARG A 112 -5.68 -17.22 7.16
CA ARG A 112 -4.51 -17.26 6.27
C ARG A 112 -4.51 -18.53 5.42
N TYR A 113 -4.44 -18.36 4.10
CA TYR A 113 -4.38 -19.50 3.16
C TYR A 113 -3.15 -19.48 2.24
N TYR A 114 -2.50 -18.33 2.03
CA TYR A 114 -1.31 -18.26 1.17
C TYR A 114 -0.41 -17.10 1.56
N VAL A 115 0.91 -17.30 1.59
CA VAL A 115 1.87 -16.21 1.80
C VAL A 115 3.13 -16.47 0.99
N LYS A 116 3.53 -15.47 0.19
CA LYS A 116 4.81 -15.47 -0.52
C LYS A 116 5.42 -14.08 -0.46
N LEU A 117 6.40 -13.91 0.43
CA LEU A 117 7.09 -12.63 0.61
C LEU A 117 8.36 -12.54 -0.24
N ALA A 118 8.77 -11.31 -0.54
CA ALA A 118 10.08 -11.02 -1.09
C ALA A 118 11.20 -11.36 -0.10
N ASN A 119 12.38 -11.72 -0.61
CA ASN A 119 13.55 -11.94 0.23
C ASN A 119 14.04 -10.63 0.86
N ASN A 120 14.74 -10.73 2.00
CA ASN A 120 15.36 -9.62 2.73
C ASN A 120 14.37 -8.53 3.17
N MET A 121 13.22 -8.92 3.73
CA MET A 121 12.16 -7.99 4.17
C MET A 121 12.65 -6.90 5.13
N ARG A 122 13.68 -7.19 5.94
CA ARG A 122 14.34 -6.22 6.83
C ARG A 122 14.91 -4.99 6.12
N GLU A 123 15.27 -5.12 4.85
CA GLU A 123 15.83 -4.04 4.04
C GLU A 123 14.78 -3.31 3.19
N ARG A 124 13.49 -3.60 3.39
CA ARG A 124 12.41 -3.14 2.51
C ARG A 124 11.36 -2.34 3.26
N MET A 125 10.84 -1.31 2.60
CA MET A 125 9.56 -0.70 2.94
C MET A 125 8.43 -1.52 2.32
N ALA A 126 7.43 -1.91 3.11
CA ALA A 126 6.24 -2.61 2.65
C ALA A 126 5.07 -1.64 2.44
N LEU A 127 4.48 -1.65 1.25
CA LEU A 127 3.23 -0.95 0.92
C LEU A 127 2.10 -1.97 0.84
N ILE A 128 1.31 -2.09 1.90
CA ILE A 128 0.14 -2.97 1.96
C ILE A 128 -1.00 -2.34 1.16
N LEU A 129 -1.60 -3.10 0.24
CA LEU A 129 -2.72 -2.65 -0.58
C LEU A 129 -3.98 -3.45 -0.24
N ASP A 130 -5.02 -2.75 0.17
CA ASP A 130 -6.37 -3.28 0.32
C ASP A 130 -7.37 -2.13 0.15
N PRO A 131 -8.41 -2.24 -0.70
CA PRO A 131 -9.33 -1.12 -0.90
C PRO A 131 -10.06 -0.65 0.37
N MET A 132 -10.30 -1.54 1.34
CA MET A 132 -11.17 -1.24 2.48
C MET A 132 -10.53 -1.63 3.82
N LEU A 133 -10.28 -0.64 4.68
CA LEU A 133 -9.99 -0.87 6.09
C LEU A 133 -11.30 -0.89 6.89
N ALA A 134 -11.90 -2.07 7.04
CA ALA A 134 -13.16 -2.25 7.78
C ALA A 134 -12.92 -2.44 9.30
N THR A 135 -12.83 -3.69 9.76
CA THR A 135 -12.64 -4.00 11.19
C THR A 135 -11.16 -3.98 11.62
N GLY A 136 -10.22 -3.82 10.69
CA GLY A 136 -8.78 -3.84 10.95
C GLY A 136 -8.15 -5.22 11.17
N GLY A 137 -8.94 -6.30 11.24
CA GLY A 137 -8.41 -7.65 11.52
C GLY A 137 -7.41 -8.14 10.47
N THR A 138 -7.79 -8.07 9.19
CA THR A 138 -6.94 -8.50 8.07
C THR A 138 -5.63 -7.71 7.98
N LEU A 139 -5.70 -6.39 8.19
CA LEU A 139 -4.54 -5.53 8.19
C LEU A 139 -3.59 -5.86 9.35
N THR A 140 -4.13 -6.02 10.57
CA THR A 140 -3.34 -6.34 11.77
C THR A 140 -2.55 -7.63 11.55
N LEU A 141 -3.21 -8.70 11.11
CA LEU A 141 -2.51 -9.97 10.81
C LEU A 141 -1.48 -9.84 9.69
N THR A 142 -1.73 -8.98 8.69
CA THR A 142 -0.77 -8.74 7.61
C THR A 142 0.46 -8.00 8.14
N VAL A 143 0.29 -7.01 9.01
CA VAL A 143 1.38 -6.28 9.65
C VAL A 143 2.18 -7.21 10.57
N ASP A 144 1.52 -8.01 11.40
CA ASP A 144 2.16 -9.03 12.24
C ASP A 144 3.08 -9.91 11.40
N LEU A 145 2.56 -10.47 10.32
CA LEU A 145 3.31 -11.33 9.41
C LEU A 145 4.52 -10.64 8.77
N LEU A 146 4.37 -9.36 8.39
CA LEU A 146 5.48 -8.60 7.83
C LEU A 146 6.55 -8.32 8.89
N LYS A 147 6.16 -8.01 10.13
CA LYS A 147 7.08 -7.82 11.25
C LYS A 147 7.79 -9.12 11.64
N GLU A 148 7.09 -10.25 11.65
CA GLU A 148 7.67 -11.60 11.83
C GLU A 148 8.73 -11.90 10.77
N SER A 149 8.52 -11.46 9.52
CA SER A 149 9.51 -11.58 8.45
C SER A 149 10.70 -10.61 8.56
N GLY A 150 10.69 -9.74 9.58
CA GLY A 150 11.72 -8.76 9.89
C GLY A 150 11.54 -7.39 9.24
N CYS A 151 10.42 -7.14 8.56
CA CYS A 151 10.11 -5.82 7.99
C CYS A 151 9.92 -4.77 9.09
N ARG A 152 10.49 -3.58 8.90
CA ARG A 152 10.52 -2.49 9.90
C ARG A 152 9.82 -1.22 9.46
N SER A 153 9.51 -1.09 8.18
CA SER A 153 8.88 0.08 7.59
C SER A 153 7.68 -0.41 6.79
N ILE A 154 6.49 -0.12 7.30
CA ILE A 154 5.22 -0.65 6.78
C ILE A 154 4.26 0.52 6.67
N ARG A 155 3.59 0.63 5.52
CA ARG A 155 2.51 1.58 5.26
C ARG A 155 1.32 0.84 4.68
N GLY A 156 0.12 1.19 5.10
CA GLY A 156 -1.12 0.71 4.50
C GLY A 156 -1.72 1.76 3.57
N ILE A 157 -2.16 1.34 2.39
CA ILE A 157 -2.86 2.18 1.40
C ILE A 157 -4.28 1.64 1.23
N PHE A 158 -5.27 2.48 1.51
CA PHE A 158 -6.69 2.14 1.43
C PHE A 158 -7.49 3.20 0.66
N LEU A 159 -8.57 2.79 0.01
CA LEU A 159 -9.48 3.75 -0.63
C LEU A 159 -10.47 4.33 0.38
N VAL A 160 -10.85 3.52 1.36
CA VAL A 160 -11.77 3.89 2.46
C VAL A 160 -11.37 3.19 3.74
N ALA A 161 -11.56 3.87 4.88
CA ALA A 161 -11.29 3.32 6.20
C ALA A 161 -12.44 3.65 7.17
N ALA A 162 -12.79 2.67 8.01
CA ALA A 162 -13.71 2.85 9.12
C ALA A 162 -12.94 3.20 10.40
N PRO A 163 -13.50 4.06 11.28
CA PRO A 163 -12.86 4.45 12.54
C PRO A 163 -12.47 3.26 13.43
N GLU A 164 -13.28 2.20 13.45
CA GLU A 164 -13.03 0.99 14.25
C GLU A 164 -11.76 0.26 13.78
N GLY A 165 -11.56 0.15 12.47
CA GLY A 165 -10.37 -0.47 11.89
C GLY A 165 -9.10 0.33 12.16
N ILE A 166 -9.19 1.66 12.08
CA ILE A 166 -8.09 2.58 12.42
C ILE A 166 -7.72 2.41 13.89
N ARG A 167 -8.69 2.48 14.82
CA ARG A 167 -8.44 2.32 16.26
C ARG A 167 -7.81 0.97 16.60
N ARG A 168 -8.26 -0.13 15.97
CA ARG A 168 -7.65 -1.45 16.16
C ARG A 168 -6.20 -1.46 15.71
N LEU A 169 -5.90 -0.90 14.54
CA LEU A 169 -4.53 -0.83 14.04
C LEU A 169 -3.66 0.02 14.96
N GLU A 170 -4.15 1.18 15.40
CA GLU A 170 -3.42 2.07 16.30
C GLU A 170 -3.00 1.37 17.59
N ALA A 171 -3.93 0.59 18.17
CA ALA A 171 -3.69 -0.16 19.39
C ALA A 171 -2.67 -1.29 19.20
N ALA A 172 -2.70 -1.99 18.06
CA ALA A 172 -1.82 -3.14 17.79
C ALA A 172 -0.45 -2.72 17.23
N HIS A 173 -0.41 -1.71 16.36
CA HIS A 173 0.73 -1.31 15.55
C HIS A 173 0.80 0.23 15.42
N PRO A 174 1.13 0.95 16.50
CA PRO A 174 1.20 2.41 16.50
C PRO A 174 2.32 2.96 15.60
N ASP A 175 3.19 2.11 15.05
CA ASP A 175 4.32 2.41 14.17
C ASP A 175 4.01 2.28 12.66
N VAL A 176 2.77 1.92 12.29
CA VAL A 176 2.36 1.74 10.89
C VAL A 176 1.50 2.91 10.43
N ASP A 177 1.94 3.64 9.41
CA ASP A 177 1.16 4.74 8.86
C ASP A 177 0.12 4.26 7.84
N VAL A 178 -1.01 4.98 7.77
CA VAL A 178 -2.15 4.66 6.89
C VAL A 178 -2.47 5.84 5.99
N TYR A 179 -2.68 5.56 4.71
CA TYR A 179 -3.03 6.52 3.66
C TYR A 179 -4.34 6.11 2.98
#